data_AF-A0A959I2C5-F1
#
_entry.id   AF-A0A959I2C5-F1
#
_cell.length_a   1.000
_cell.length_b   1.000
_cell.length_c   1.000
_cell.angle_alpha   90.00
_cell.angle_beta   90.00
_cell.angle_gamma   90.00
#
_symmetry.space_group_name_H-M   'P 1'
#
loop_
_entity.id
_entity.type
_entity.pdbx_description
1 polymer ?
#
loop_
_entity_poly.entity_id
_entity_poly.type
_entity_poly.pdbx_seq_one_letter_code
_entity_poly.pdbx_strand_id
1 'polypeptide(L)'
;EPPPDAASTLPHVVRYLTNPWVATIGLGAVAAAVMSSVDSSILSASSMAGWNVYRPLWRPSANSRQLSTVIRRCIWIIGLAATLLALRVESVYELWFLCSDFVYCLLFPALVTALFDRKANAVGAAAGFVVALVLRFGGGDPILGLPVWLPYPMIEEGTVLFPFRTLAMLSGLLTIVVVSRLTQHWRPAVQLRPGE
;
A
#
# COMPACT_ATOMS: atom_id res chain seq x y z
N GLU A 1 19.78 -6.60 30.58
CA GLU A 1 20.35 -5.76 29.52
C GLU A 1 19.24 -4.91 28.91
N PRO A 2 19.52 -3.67 28.49
CA PRO A 2 18.56 -2.85 27.76
C PRO A 2 18.15 -3.54 26.44
N PRO A 3 16.92 -3.31 25.95
CA PRO A 3 16.49 -3.82 24.66
C PRO A 3 17.34 -3.23 23.52
N PRO A 4 17.69 -4.02 22.49
CA PRO A 4 18.54 -3.57 21.39
C PRO A 4 17.88 -2.47 20.55
N ASP A 5 16.56 -2.54 20.33
CA ASP A 5 15.79 -1.56 19.56
C ASP A 5 14.43 -1.27 20.19
N ALA A 6 13.85 -0.10 19.87
CA ALA A 6 12.54 0.32 20.38
C ALA A 6 11.43 -0.73 20.16
N ALA A 7 11.41 -1.37 18.98
CA ALA A 7 10.43 -2.42 18.64
C ALA A 7 10.56 -3.68 19.50
N SER A 8 11.75 -3.97 20.01
CA SER A 8 12.03 -5.15 20.85
C SER A 8 11.69 -4.93 22.33
N THR A 9 11.41 -3.69 22.74
CA THR A 9 11.14 -3.32 24.14
C THR A 9 10.02 -4.14 24.75
N LEU A 10 8.89 -4.27 24.07
CA LEU A 10 7.73 -5.00 24.60
C LEU A 10 8.01 -6.50 24.78
N PRO A 11 8.53 -7.23 23.77
CA PRO A 11 8.95 -8.62 23.95
C PRO A 11 10.00 -8.80 25.07
N HIS A 12 10.93 -7.85 25.20
CA HIS A 12 12.00 -7.91 26.20
C HIS A 12 11.45 -7.73 27.61
N VAL A 13 10.60 -6.73 27.82
CA VAL A 13 9.90 -6.48 29.10
C VAL A 13 9.06 -7.70 29.50
N VAL A 14 8.26 -8.26 28.57
CA VAL A 14 7.44 -9.44 28.85
C VAL A 14 8.30 -10.65 29.22
N ARG A 15 9.42 -10.87 28.51
CA ARG A 15 10.31 -12.00 28.76
C ARG A 15 11.05 -11.92 30.10
N TYR A 16 11.51 -10.72 30.49
CA TYR A 16 12.42 -10.56 31.63
C TYR A 16 11.74 -10.05 32.92
N LEU A 17 10.56 -9.43 32.84
CA LEU A 17 9.84 -8.90 34.00
C LEU A 17 8.64 -9.74 34.44
N THR A 18 8.33 -10.84 33.75
CA THR A 18 7.21 -11.72 34.09
C THR A 18 7.66 -13.14 34.41
N ASN A 19 6.83 -13.88 35.16
CA ASN A 19 7.06 -15.30 35.43
C ASN A 19 7.10 -16.10 34.10
N PRO A 20 7.97 -17.10 33.93
CA PRO A 20 8.07 -17.91 32.70
C PRO A 20 6.75 -18.37 32.09
N TRP A 21 5.75 -18.73 32.91
CA TRP A 21 4.42 -19.13 32.44
C TRP A 21 3.66 -17.97 31.79
N VAL A 22 3.75 -16.77 32.36
CA VAL A 22 3.13 -15.56 31.81
C VAL A 22 3.88 -15.08 30.56
N ALA A 23 5.22 -15.16 30.56
CA ALA A 23 6.04 -14.79 29.42
C ALA A 23 5.74 -15.65 28.20
N THR A 24 5.61 -16.97 28.36
CA THR A 24 5.30 -17.90 27.27
C THR A 24 3.91 -17.68 26.69
N ILE A 25 2.88 -17.54 27.54
CA ILE A 25 1.52 -17.22 27.09
C ILE A 25 1.48 -15.84 26.43
N GLY A 26 2.13 -14.83 27.03
CA GLY A 26 2.14 -13.46 26.52
C GLY A 26 2.81 -13.31 25.16
N LEU A 27 4.02 -13.87 25.00
CA LEU A 27 4.72 -13.87 23.71
C LEU A 27 3.98 -14.72 22.67
N GLY A 28 3.39 -15.85 23.09
CA GLY A 28 2.53 -16.66 22.23
C GLY A 28 1.29 -15.90 21.74
N ALA A 29 0.64 -15.13 22.61
CA ALA A 29 -0.50 -14.30 22.26
C ALA A 29 -0.13 -13.18 21.28
N VAL A 30 1.01 -12.51 21.48
CA VAL A 30 1.53 -11.50 20.54
C VAL A 30 1.81 -12.13 19.18
N ALA A 31 2.49 -13.28 19.15
CA ALA A 31 2.77 -14.00 17.91
C ALA A 31 1.48 -14.43 17.18
N ALA A 32 0.49 -14.95 17.91
CA ALA A 32 -0.80 -15.34 17.36
C ALA A 32 -1.58 -14.13 16.80
N ALA A 33 -1.56 -12.99 17.49
CA ALA A 33 -2.22 -11.76 17.04
C ALA A 33 -1.60 -11.22 15.73
N VAL A 34 -0.27 -11.23 15.64
CA VAL A 34 0.45 -10.84 14.42
C VAL A 34 0.14 -11.80 13.28
N MET A 35 0.17 -13.12 13.53
CA MET A 35 -0.15 -14.14 12.51
C MET A 35 -1.57 -13.96 11.96
N SER A 36 -2.56 -13.72 12.82
CA SER A 36 -3.95 -13.46 12.38
C SER A 36 -4.08 -12.21 11.51
N SER A 37 -3.32 -11.15 11.82
CA SER A 37 -3.30 -9.92 11.02
C SER A 37 -2.67 -10.16 9.65
N VAL A 38 -1.53 -10.85 9.62
CA VAL A 38 -0.81 -11.20 8.39
C VAL A 38 -1.66 -12.09 7.49
N ASP A 39 -2.31 -13.10 8.05
CA ASP A 39 -3.20 -14.00 7.31
C ASP A 39 -4.33 -13.23 6.62
N SER A 40 -4.97 -12.31 7.35
CA SER A 40 -6.04 -11.46 6.83
C SER A 40 -5.54 -10.54 5.71
N SER A 41 -4.36 -9.93 5.87
CA SER A 41 -3.75 -9.06 4.85
C SER A 41 -3.37 -9.82 3.59
N ILE A 42 -2.72 -10.99 3.73
CA ILE A 42 -2.31 -11.82 2.59
C ILE A 42 -3.53 -12.36 1.85
N LEU A 43 -4.55 -12.83 2.57
CA LEU A 43 -5.78 -13.32 1.96
C LEU A 43 -6.53 -12.20 1.24
N SER A 44 -6.63 -11.01 1.83
CA SER A 44 -7.26 -9.85 1.21
C SER A 44 -6.54 -9.44 -0.08
N ALA A 45 -5.21 -9.29 -0.03
CA ALA A 45 -4.39 -8.96 -1.21
C ALA A 45 -4.51 -10.03 -2.31
N SER A 46 -4.46 -11.31 -1.94
CA SER A 46 -4.59 -12.43 -2.88
C SER A 46 -5.97 -12.50 -3.51
N SER A 47 -7.02 -12.22 -2.73
CA SER A 47 -8.40 -12.20 -3.21
C SER A 47 -8.62 -11.04 -4.19
N MET A 48 -8.13 -9.85 -3.88
CA MET A 48 -8.16 -8.70 -4.80
C MET A 48 -7.40 -9.01 -6.10
N ALA A 49 -6.21 -9.63 -6.02
CA ALA A 49 -5.47 -10.03 -7.21
C ALA A 49 -6.24 -11.04 -8.07
N GLY A 50 -6.89 -12.03 -7.45
CA GLY A 50 -7.72 -13.01 -8.17
C GLY A 50 -8.94 -12.37 -8.84
N TRP A 51 -9.74 -11.63 -8.07
CA TRP A 51 -11.04 -11.10 -8.52
C TRP A 51 -10.93 -9.84 -9.37
N ASN A 52 -10.01 -8.92 -9.03
CA ASN A 52 -9.91 -7.61 -9.68
C ASN A 52 -8.88 -7.59 -10.81
N VAL A 53 -7.89 -8.48 -10.80
CA VAL A 53 -6.83 -8.52 -11.83
C VAL A 53 -6.96 -9.77 -12.70
N TYR A 54 -6.88 -10.97 -12.14
CA TYR A 54 -6.84 -12.20 -12.93
C TYR A 54 -8.14 -12.43 -13.74
N ARG A 55 -9.30 -12.29 -13.09
CA ARG A 55 -10.60 -12.52 -13.74
C ARG A 55 -10.88 -11.49 -14.85
N PRO A 56 -10.77 -10.17 -14.64
CA PRO A 56 -11.12 -9.20 -15.68
C PRO A 56 -10.08 -9.10 -16.80
N LEU A 57 -8.79 -9.25 -16.48
CA LEU A 57 -7.70 -9.00 -17.42
C LEU A 57 -7.29 -10.23 -18.23
N TRP A 58 -7.39 -11.44 -17.65
CA TRP A 58 -6.81 -12.65 -18.25
C TRP A 58 -7.85 -13.70 -18.64
N ARG A 59 -8.82 -14.01 -17.77
CA ARG A 59 -9.90 -14.97 -18.08
C ARG A 59 -11.24 -14.58 -17.45
N PRO A 60 -12.09 -13.83 -18.19
CA PRO A 60 -13.41 -13.39 -17.71
C PRO A 60 -14.37 -14.53 -17.35
N SER A 61 -14.20 -15.71 -17.98
CA SER A 61 -14.99 -16.93 -17.77
C SER A 61 -14.39 -17.90 -16.73
N ALA A 62 -13.44 -17.46 -15.90
CA ALA A 62 -12.81 -18.32 -14.91
C ALA A 62 -13.82 -18.92 -13.93
N ASN A 63 -13.82 -20.25 -13.81
CA ASN A 63 -14.67 -20.98 -12.87
C ASN A 63 -14.18 -20.79 -11.41
N SER A 64 -15.07 -20.92 -10.43
CA SER A 64 -14.76 -20.72 -9.00
C SER A 64 -13.56 -21.56 -8.53
N ARG A 65 -13.46 -22.82 -8.98
CA ARG A 65 -12.31 -23.71 -8.68
C ARG A 65 -10.98 -23.19 -9.25
N GLN A 66 -11.00 -22.62 -10.45
CA GLN A 66 -9.80 -22.05 -11.06
C GLN A 66 -9.37 -20.79 -10.29
N LEU A 67 -10.34 -19.96 -9.90
CA LEU A 67 -10.08 -18.75 -9.13
C LEU A 67 -9.50 -19.06 -7.74
N SER A 68 -10.05 -20.03 -7.01
CA SER A 68 -9.46 -20.48 -5.74
C SER A 68 -8.02 -21.00 -5.90
N THR A 69 -7.72 -21.66 -7.01
CA THR A 69 -6.35 -22.12 -7.31
C THR A 69 -5.41 -20.94 -7.54
N VAL A 70 -5.86 -19.90 -8.25
CA VAL A 70 -5.09 -18.67 -8.47
C VAL A 70 -4.85 -17.93 -7.16
N ILE A 71 -5.89 -17.73 -6.34
CA ILE A 71 -5.78 -17.10 -5.03
C ILE A 71 -4.75 -17.85 -4.17
N ARG A 72 -4.80 -19.19 -4.13
CA ARG A 72 -3.82 -20.00 -3.39
C ARG A 72 -2.39 -19.81 -3.87
N ARG A 73 -2.17 -19.66 -5.19
CA ARG A 73 -0.85 -19.33 -5.75
C ARG A 73 -0.42 -17.92 -5.38
N CYS A 74 -1.32 -16.94 -5.41
CA CYS A 74 -1.04 -15.57 -4.98
C CYS A 74 -0.63 -15.51 -3.51
N ILE A 75 -1.26 -16.29 -2.62
CA ILE A 75 -0.88 -16.39 -1.20
C ILE A 75 0.59 -16.80 -1.07
N TRP A 76 1.01 -17.84 -1.79
CA TRP A 76 2.40 -18.29 -1.78
C TRP A 76 3.37 -17.23 -2.32
N ILE A 77 3.02 -16.56 -3.42
CA ILE A 77 3.87 -15.52 -4.04
C ILE A 77 4.01 -14.31 -3.10
N ILE A 78 2.91 -13.80 -2.56
CA ILE A 78 2.90 -12.65 -1.65
C ILE A 78 3.60 -13.01 -0.34
N GLY A 79 3.35 -14.20 0.22
CA GLY A 79 4.01 -14.66 1.44
C GLY A 79 5.53 -14.81 1.29
N LEU A 80 5.97 -15.38 0.16
CA LEU A 80 7.41 -15.48 -0.14
C LEU A 80 8.04 -14.10 -0.34
N ALA A 81 7.39 -13.21 -1.09
CA ALA A 81 7.87 -11.84 -1.29
C ALA A 81 7.95 -11.05 0.02
N ALA A 82 6.93 -11.15 0.88
CA ALA A 82 6.92 -10.52 2.19
C ALA A 82 8.04 -11.07 3.09
N THR A 83 8.29 -12.38 3.05
CA THR A 83 9.39 -13.02 3.80
C THR A 83 10.75 -12.54 3.31
N LEU A 84 10.96 -12.48 1.99
CA LEU A 84 12.19 -11.96 1.39
C LEU A 84 12.43 -10.50 1.77
N LEU A 85 11.38 -9.67 1.75
CA LEU A 85 11.46 -8.29 2.18
C LEU A 85 11.79 -8.19 3.67
N ALA A 86 11.14 -9.00 4.53
CA ALA A 86 11.39 -9.03 5.97
C ALA A 86 12.83 -9.46 6.32
N LEU A 87 13.47 -10.29 5.49
CA LEU A 87 14.87 -10.69 5.67
C LEU A 87 15.88 -9.63 5.19
N ARG A 88 15.44 -8.63 4.42
CA ARG A 88 16.30 -7.60 3.83
C ARG A 88 16.14 -6.23 4.48
N VAL A 89 14.98 -5.93 5.03
CA VAL A 89 14.67 -4.64 5.65
C VAL A 89 15.23 -4.62 7.08
N GLU A 90 16.02 -3.60 7.37
CA GLU A 90 16.63 -3.40 8.69
C GLU A 90 15.67 -2.70 9.67
N SER A 91 14.76 -1.85 9.17
CA SER A 91 13.85 -1.04 9.98
C SER A 91 12.38 -1.23 9.62
N VAL A 92 11.58 -1.72 10.58
CA VAL A 92 10.11 -1.84 10.45
C VAL A 92 9.45 -0.47 10.33
N TYR A 93 10.01 0.55 10.99
CA TYR A 93 9.48 1.91 10.98
C TYR A 93 9.57 2.54 9.59
N GLU A 94 10.71 2.37 8.91
CA GLU A 94 10.92 2.87 7.55
C GLU A 94 9.94 2.23 6.57
N LEU A 95 9.76 0.90 6.64
CA LEU A 95 8.82 0.20 5.79
C LEU A 95 7.37 0.63 6.05
N TRP A 96 6.99 0.83 7.31
CA TRP A 96 5.67 1.34 7.67
C TRP A 96 5.42 2.75 7.11
N PHE A 97 6.43 3.61 7.19
CA PHE A 97 6.37 4.96 6.64
C PHE A 97 6.27 4.96 5.11
N LEU A 98 7.05 4.11 4.43
CA LEU A 98 7.01 3.93 2.97
C LEU A 98 5.62 3.48 2.51
N CYS A 99 5.05 2.47 3.17
CA CYS A 99 3.70 2.00 2.88
C CYS A 99 2.65 3.11 3.08
N SER A 100 2.72 3.81 4.22
CA SER A 100 1.81 4.93 4.52
C SER A 100 1.90 6.04 3.47
N ASP A 101 3.10 6.32 3.00
CA ASP A 101 3.35 7.32 1.98
C ASP A 101 2.75 6.94 0.61
N PHE A 102 2.84 5.67 0.20
CA PHE A 102 2.15 5.20 -1.01
C PHE A 102 0.63 5.27 -0.88
N VAL A 103 0.08 4.91 0.28
CA VAL A 103 -1.36 5.04 0.53
C VAL A 103 -1.77 6.51 0.43
N TYR A 104 -1.02 7.42 1.04
CA TYR A 104 -1.30 8.85 1.04
C TYR A 104 -1.16 9.49 -0.36
N CYS A 105 -0.08 9.21 -1.07
CA CYS A 105 0.19 9.85 -2.36
C CYS A 105 -0.64 9.27 -3.50
N LEU A 106 -0.83 7.95 -3.53
CA LEU A 106 -1.39 7.25 -4.70
C LEU A 106 -2.85 6.85 -4.53
N LEU A 107 -3.20 6.26 -3.38
CA LEU A 107 -4.54 5.68 -3.16
C LEU A 107 -5.53 6.71 -2.64
N PHE A 108 -5.10 7.60 -1.76
CA PHE A 108 -5.98 8.57 -1.12
C PHE A 108 -6.70 9.50 -2.12
N PRO A 109 -6.03 10.11 -3.13
CA PRO A 109 -6.72 10.94 -4.12
C PRO A 109 -7.80 10.17 -4.90
N ALA A 110 -7.51 8.94 -5.30
CA ALA A 110 -8.45 8.09 -6.01
C ALA A 110 -9.64 7.69 -5.12
N LEU A 111 -9.40 7.36 -3.86
CA LEU A 111 -10.44 7.00 -2.89
C LEU A 111 -11.37 8.19 -2.60
N VAL A 112 -10.80 9.38 -2.35
CA VAL A 112 -11.57 10.60 -2.08
C VAL A 112 -12.45 10.96 -3.26
N THR A 113 -11.91 10.95 -4.48
CA THR A 113 -12.70 11.26 -5.68
C THR A 113 -13.75 10.20 -5.97
N ALA A 114 -13.46 8.91 -5.76
CA ALA A 114 -14.44 7.84 -5.93
C ALA A 114 -15.61 7.94 -4.94
N LEU A 115 -15.39 8.40 -3.70
CA LEU A 115 -16.43 8.48 -2.67
C LEU A 115 -17.24 9.80 -2.73
N PHE A 116 -16.56 10.93 -2.98
CA PHE A 116 -17.17 12.26 -2.86
C PHE A 116 -17.46 12.96 -4.20
N ASP A 117 -16.77 12.60 -5.30
CA ASP A 117 -17.02 13.21 -6.60
C ASP A 117 -17.82 12.27 -7.52
N ARG A 118 -19.12 12.54 -7.65
CA ARG A 118 -20.03 11.82 -8.57
C ARG A 118 -19.64 11.92 -10.05
N LYS A 119 -18.76 12.85 -10.41
CA LYS A 119 -18.29 13.06 -11.79
C LYS A 119 -16.94 12.41 -12.06
N ALA A 120 -16.30 11.78 -11.07
CA ALA A 120 -15.04 11.08 -11.24
C ALA A 120 -15.19 9.88 -12.20
N ASN A 121 -14.25 9.73 -13.14
CA ASN A 121 -14.27 8.62 -14.09
C ASN A 121 -12.94 7.84 -14.08
N ALA A 122 -12.95 6.65 -14.69
CA ALA A 122 -11.79 5.77 -14.69
C ALA A 122 -10.56 6.38 -15.41
N VAL A 123 -10.78 7.21 -16.43
CA VAL A 123 -9.70 7.87 -17.19
C VAL A 123 -9.01 8.93 -16.35
N GLY A 124 -9.78 9.76 -15.64
CA GLY A 124 -9.26 10.75 -14.71
C GLY A 124 -8.55 10.10 -13.53
N ALA A 125 -9.12 9.03 -12.96
CA ALA A 125 -8.47 8.25 -11.92
C ALA A 125 -7.12 7.68 -12.37
N ALA A 126 -7.05 7.08 -13.57
CA ALA A 126 -5.81 6.56 -14.12
C ALA A 126 -4.78 7.67 -14.40
N ALA A 127 -5.20 8.78 -15.01
CA ALA A 127 -4.32 9.92 -15.29
C ALA A 127 -3.74 10.53 -14.00
N GLY A 128 -4.58 10.76 -12.99
CA GLY A 128 -4.13 11.29 -11.71
C GLY A 128 -3.25 10.32 -10.93
N PHE A 129 -3.52 9.01 -11.01
CA PHE A 129 -2.62 8.00 -10.45
C PHE A 129 -1.24 8.05 -11.12
N VAL A 130 -1.16 8.13 -12.44
CA VAL A 130 0.11 8.24 -13.17
C VAL A 130 0.86 9.52 -12.79
N VAL A 131 0.17 10.67 -12.72
CA VAL A 131 0.79 11.95 -12.32
C VAL A 131 1.33 11.88 -10.90
N ALA A 132 0.54 11.39 -9.94
CA ALA A 132 0.97 11.22 -8.56
C ALA A 132 2.16 10.24 -8.46
N LEU A 133 2.14 9.15 -9.23
CA LEU A 133 3.21 8.16 -9.27
C LEU A 133 4.51 8.76 -9.81
N VAL A 134 4.46 9.48 -10.94
CA VAL A 134 5.65 10.12 -11.54
C VAL A 134 6.24 11.15 -10.59
N LEU A 135 5.41 11.98 -9.94
CA LEU A 135 5.89 12.98 -8.99
C LEU A 135 6.44 12.32 -7.72
N ARG A 136 5.77 11.28 -7.22
CA ARG A 136 6.22 10.56 -6.01
C ARG A 136 7.56 9.86 -6.22
N PHE A 137 7.76 9.17 -7.34
CA PHE A 137 9.03 8.51 -7.64
C PHE A 137 10.09 9.48 -8.18
N GLY A 138 9.68 10.57 -8.82
CA GLY A 138 10.58 11.62 -9.28
C GLY A 138 11.35 12.28 -8.14
N GLY A 139 10.78 12.32 -6.94
CA GLY A 139 11.41 12.87 -5.72
C GLY A 139 12.49 11.97 -5.12
N GLY A 140 12.70 10.78 -5.70
CA GLY A 140 13.57 9.76 -5.13
C GLY A 140 12.98 9.12 -3.87
N ASP A 141 13.56 7.99 -3.47
CA ASP A 141 13.26 7.38 -2.18
C ASP A 141 14.50 6.64 -1.67
N PRO A 142 15.07 7.04 -0.51
CA PRO A 142 16.27 6.43 0.03
C PRO A 142 16.06 4.98 0.46
N ILE A 143 14.85 4.58 0.87
CA ILE A 143 14.53 3.22 1.32
C ILE A 143 14.52 2.26 0.12
N LEU A 144 14.04 2.72 -1.03
CA LEU A 144 14.07 1.96 -2.28
C LEU A 144 15.39 2.09 -3.05
N GLY A 145 16.32 2.92 -2.57
CA GLY A 145 17.57 3.24 -3.28
C GLY A 145 17.34 3.99 -4.59
N LEU A 146 16.23 4.71 -4.73
CA LEU A 146 15.87 5.41 -5.95
C LEU A 146 16.46 6.82 -5.94
N PRO A 147 17.33 7.19 -6.91
CA PRO A 147 17.87 8.52 -7.01
C PRO A 147 16.79 9.53 -7.39
N VAL A 148 16.97 10.79 -6.98
CA VAL A 148 16.12 11.89 -7.39
C VAL A 148 16.28 12.11 -8.89
N TRP A 149 15.18 11.95 -9.64
CA TRP A 149 15.18 12.14 -11.09
C TRP A 149 14.55 13.47 -11.51
N LEU A 150 13.58 13.97 -10.74
CA LEU A 150 12.93 15.25 -10.99
C LEU A 150 13.63 16.36 -10.20
N PRO A 151 14.00 17.49 -10.83
CA PRO A 151 14.61 18.62 -10.12
C PRO A 151 13.56 19.36 -9.28
N TYR A 152 13.27 18.85 -8.09
CA TYR A 152 12.47 19.57 -7.10
C TYR A 152 13.22 20.81 -6.58
N PRO A 153 12.50 21.89 -6.22
CA PRO A 153 13.13 23.01 -5.53
C PRO A 153 13.61 22.58 -4.14
N MET A 154 14.56 23.31 -3.54
CA MET A 154 15.08 23.05 -2.18
C MET A 154 15.67 21.64 -2.00
N ILE A 155 16.61 21.25 -2.88
CA ILE A 155 17.43 20.06 -2.70
C ILE A 155 18.69 20.47 -1.93
N GLU A 156 18.83 20.00 -0.70
CA GLU A 156 20.05 20.17 0.11
C GLU A 156 20.65 18.79 0.37
N GLU A 157 21.94 18.65 0.05
CA GLU A 157 22.73 17.42 0.32
C GLU A 157 22.09 16.11 -0.18
N GLY A 158 21.36 16.16 -1.31
CA GLY A 158 20.69 14.99 -1.90
C GLY A 158 19.34 14.64 -1.25
N THR A 159 18.89 15.42 -0.27
CA THR A 159 17.56 15.32 0.33
C THR A 159 16.64 16.42 -0.19
N VAL A 160 15.43 16.04 -0.59
CA VAL A 160 14.40 16.97 -1.05
C VAL A 160 13.67 17.52 0.18
N LEU A 161 13.97 18.75 0.60
CA LEU A 161 13.27 19.43 1.71
C LEU A 161 11.88 19.91 1.29
N PHE A 162 11.67 20.12 -0.01
CA PHE A 162 10.37 20.45 -0.54
C PHE A 162 9.35 19.33 -0.24
N PRO A 163 8.10 19.66 0.18
CA PRO A 163 7.08 18.67 0.50
C PRO A 163 6.51 18.01 -0.77
N PHE A 164 7.35 17.28 -1.52
CA PHE A 164 7.01 16.68 -2.80
C PHE A 164 5.89 15.64 -2.68
N ARG A 165 5.75 15.00 -1.51
CA ARG A 165 4.67 14.04 -1.21
C ARG A 165 3.29 14.70 -1.21
N THR A 166 3.15 15.85 -0.56
CA THR A 166 1.89 16.59 -0.56
C THR A 166 1.61 17.18 -1.94
N LEU A 167 2.65 17.64 -2.64
CA LEU A 167 2.52 18.08 -4.03
C LEU A 167 2.05 16.93 -4.95
N ALA A 168 2.61 15.73 -4.83
CA ALA A 168 2.20 14.55 -5.60
C ALA A 168 0.74 14.18 -5.32
N MET A 169 0.33 14.19 -4.05
CA MET A 169 -1.04 13.93 -3.63
C MET A 169 -2.03 14.96 -4.19
N LEU A 170 -1.74 16.26 -4.05
CA LEU A 170 -2.61 17.35 -4.52
C LEU A 170 -2.68 17.42 -6.04
N SER A 171 -1.55 17.27 -6.73
CA SER A 171 -1.51 17.23 -8.20
C SER A 171 -2.24 16.02 -8.75
N GLY A 172 -2.10 14.85 -8.13
CA GLY A 172 -2.89 13.66 -8.43
C GLY A 172 -4.37 13.96 -8.29
N LEU A 173 -4.81 14.47 -7.14
CA LEU A 173 -6.21 14.82 -6.86
C LEU A 173 -6.78 15.80 -7.89
N LEU A 174 -6.05 16.88 -8.16
CA LEU A 174 -6.45 17.92 -9.11
C LEU A 174 -6.52 17.35 -10.53
N THR A 175 -5.58 16.49 -10.91
CA THR A 175 -5.59 15.81 -12.21
C THR A 175 -6.82 14.91 -12.34
N ILE A 176 -7.17 14.13 -11.30
CA ILE A 176 -8.37 13.28 -11.33
C ILE A 176 -9.60 14.15 -11.56
N VAL A 177 -9.76 15.24 -10.82
CA VAL A 177 -10.91 16.14 -10.95
C VAL A 177 -10.95 16.76 -12.36
N VAL A 178 -9.87 17.42 -12.79
CA VAL A 178 -9.83 18.13 -14.08
C VAL A 178 -10.05 17.17 -15.25
N VAL A 179 -9.30 16.07 -15.31
CA VAL A 179 -9.41 15.09 -16.41
C VAL A 179 -10.77 14.44 -16.40
N SER A 180 -11.33 14.09 -15.23
CA SER A 180 -12.68 13.53 -15.16
C SER A 180 -13.73 14.50 -15.70
N ARG A 181 -13.63 15.80 -15.42
CA ARG A 181 -14.56 16.81 -15.93
C ARG A 181 -14.45 16.97 -17.45
N LEU A 182 -13.24 17.00 -17.99
CA LEU A 182 -12.99 17.13 -19.43
C LEU A 182 -13.40 15.88 -20.22
N THR A 183 -13.16 14.70 -19.65
CA THR A 183 -13.41 13.42 -20.32
C THR A 183 -14.81 12.86 -20.07
N GLN A 184 -15.67 13.59 -19.33
CA GLN A 184 -17.07 13.19 -19.09
C GLN A 184 -17.84 12.90 -20.39
N HIS A 185 -17.58 13.65 -21.46
CA HIS A 185 -18.26 13.46 -22.73
C HIS A 185 -17.89 12.13 -23.41
N TRP A 186 -16.67 11.63 -23.17
CA TRP A 186 -16.15 10.40 -23.79
C TRP A 186 -16.37 9.17 -22.93
N ARG A 187 -16.16 9.31 -21.61
CA ARG A 187 -16.40 8.25 -20.62
C ARG A 187 -17.15 8.84 -19.43
N PRO A 188 -18.48 8.60 -19.34
CA PRO A 188 -19.25 9.05 -18.20
C PRO A 188 -18.79 8.32 -16.92
N ALA A 189 -19.00 8.98 -15.79
CA ALA A 189 -18.72 8.42 -14.48
C ALA A 189 -19.61 7.19 -14.25
N VAL A 190 -19.00 6.04 -13.97
CA VAL A 190 -19.73 4.84 -13.56
C VAL A 190 -20.00 4.98 -12.07
N GLN A 191 -21.26 5.25 -11.71
CA GLN A 191 -21.64 5.34 -10.32
C GLN A 191 -21.61 3.95 -9.69
N LEU A 192 -20.88 3.82 -8.58
CA LEU A 192 -20.91 2.64 -7.73
C LEU A 192 -22.32 2.55 -7.15
N ARG A 193 -23.15 1.64 -7.68
CA ARG A 193 -24.45 1.32 -7.08
C ARG A 193 -24.18 0.65 -5.73
N PRO A 194 -24.70 1.16 -4.60
CA PRO A 194 -24.62 0.43 -3.35
C PRO A 194 -25.61 -0.74 -3.44
N GLY A 195 -25.11 -1.94 -3.78
CA GLY A 195 -25.88 -3.18 -3.66
C GLY A 195 -26.07 -4.03 -4.93
N GLU A 196 -25.01 -4.31 -5.70
CA GLU A 196 -24.96 -5.48 -6.59
C GLU A 196 -23.80 -6.39 -6.20
#